data_AF-A0A920RZ63-F1
#
_entry.id   AF-A0A920RZ63-F1
#
_cell.length_a   1.000
_cell.length_b   1.000
_cell.length_c   1.000
_cell.angle_alpha   90.00
_cell.angle_beta   90.00
_cell.angle_gamma   90.00
#
_symmetry.space_group_name_H-M   'P 1'
#
loop_
_entity.id
_entity.type
_entity.pdbx_description
1 polymer ?
#
loop_
_entity_poly.entity_id
_entity_poly.type
_entity_poly.pdbx_seq_one_letter_code
_entity_poly.pdbx_strand_id
1 'polypeptide(L)'
;MERKHKVELYIDRINKLRSLRPDISISSDFIVGGFPGETDSDFKETLDLIDTIGFDQSFSFIFSPRPNTPASEMEDTTDYKTKLQRLGSVAI
;
A
#
# COMPACT_ATOMS: atom_id res chain seq x y z
N MET A 1 9.25 -2.72 5.41
CA MET A 1 8.97 -3.71 4.34
C MET A 1 10.25 -3.96 3.54
N GLU A 2 10.61 -5.20 3.23
CA GLU A 2 11.83 -5.55 2.46
C GLU A 2 11.62 -5.45 0.94
N ARG A 3 11.15 -4.29 0.45
CA ARG A 3 10.92 -4.06 -0.99
C ARG A 3 12.23 -3.57 -1.65
N LYS A 4 12.68 -4.27 -2.69
CA LYS A 4 13.90 -3.93 -3.46
C LYS A 4 13.67 -2.90 -4.57
N HIS A 5 12.63 -2.08 -4.47
CA HIS A 5 12.30 -1.04 -5.43
C HIS A 5 11.75 0.18 -4.71
N LYS A 6 11.90 1.34 -5.35
CA LYS A 6 11.35 2.60 -4.87
C LYS A 6 10.05 2.95 -5.59
N VAL A 7 9.31 3.89 -5.03
CA VAL A 7 8.05 4.39 -5.58
C VAL A 7 8.25 4.99 -6.97
N GLU A 8 9.32 5.74 -7.21
CA GLU A 8 9.56 6.40 -8.50
C GLU A 8 9.76 5.38 -9.63
N LEU A 9 10.45 4.27 -9.33
CA LEU A 9 10.64 3.18 -10.29
C LEU A 9 9.32 2.46 -10.59
N TYR A 10 8.44 2.34 -9.59
CA TYR A 10 7.14 1.73 -9.75
C TYR A 10 6.23 2.57 -10.65
N ILE A 11 6.18 3.90 -10.42
CA ILE A 11 5.45 4.85 -11.26
C ILE A 11 5.98 4.85 -12.70
N ASP A 12 7.30 4.91 -12.90
CA ASP A 12 7.92 4.89 -14.23
C ASP A 12 7.53 3.64 -15.03
N ARG A 13 7.50 2.47 -14.37
CA ARG A 13 7.07 1.21 -15.01
C ARG A 13 5.60 1.26 -15.42
N ILE A 14 4.72 1.77 -14.57
CA ILE A 14 3.30 1.89 -14.88
C ILE A 14 3.08 2.85 -16.06
N ASN A 15 3.76 3.98 -16.07
CA ASN A 15 3.66 4.95 -17.16
C ASN A 15 4.14 4.35 -18.50
N LYS A 16 5.23 3.57 -18.48
CA LYS A 16 5.69 2.83 -19.67
C LYS A 16 4.71 1.77 -20.13
N LEU A 17 4.03 1.08 -19.22
CA LEU A 17 3.00 0.10 -19.57
C LEU A 17 1.79 0.80 -20.24
N ARG A 18 1.32 1.91 -19.66
CA ARG A 18 0.20 2.69 -20.20
C ARG A 18 0.52 3.34 -21.54
N SER A 19 1.76 3.78 -21.77
CA SER A 19 2.14 4.34 -23.08
C SER A 19 2.13 3.30 -24.20
N LEU A 20 2.43 2.04 -23.89
CA LEU A 20 2.38 0.92 -24.83
C LEU A 20 0.98 0.33 -24.97
N ARG A 21 0.18 0.37 -23.90
CA ARG A 21 -1.19 -0.15 -23.87
C ARG A 21 -2.07 0.76 -23.01
N PRO A 22 -2.72 1.78 -23.61
CA PRO A 22 -3.53 2.75 -22.87
C PRO A 22 -4.67 2.12 -22.07
N ASP A 23 -5.28 1.05 -22.59
CA ASP A 23 -6.42 0.36 -21.97
C ASP A 23 -6.00 -0.76 -21.01
N ILE A 24 -4.77 -0.74 -20.50
CA ILE A 24 -4.33 -1.75 -19.53
C ILE A 24 -4.98 -1.49 -18.17
N SER A 25 -5.64 -2.53 -17.64
CA SER A 25 -6.16 -2.47 -16.28
C SER A 25 -5.06 -2.81 -15.28
N ILE A 26 -4.96 -2.03 -14.21
CA ILE A 26 -3.97 -2.16 -13.15
C ILE A 26 -4.71 -2.26 -11.82
N SER A 27 -4.49 -3.36 -11.12
CA SER A 27 -4.97 -3.57 -9.76
C SER A 27 -3.81 -3.76 -8.78
N SER A 28 -4.06 -3.51 -7.50
CA SER A 28 -3.06 -3.74 -6.45
C SER A 28 -3.68 -4.03 -5.09
N ASP A 29 -2.95 -4.80 -4.29
CA ASP A 29 -3.26 -5.09 -2.91
C ASP A 29 -2.45 -4.18 -1.99
N PHE A 30 -3.10 -3.60 -0.99
CA PHE A 30 -2.52 -2.70 0.00
C PHE A 30 -2.69 -3.27 1.40
N ILE A 31 -1.64 -3.17 2.21
CA ILE A 31 -1.73 -3.41 3.64
C ILE A 31 -1.74 -2.03 4.28
N VAL A 32 -2.85 -1.65 4.91
CA VAL A 32 -3.08 -0.31 5.46
C VAL A 32 -3.51 -0.44 6.91
N GLY A 33 -2.84 0.29 7.79
CA GLY A 33 -3.08 0.18 9.22
C GLY A 33 -2.47 -1.09 9.79
N GLY A 34 -1.33 -0.93 10.44
CA GLY A 34 -0.74 -1.95 11.31
C GLY A 34 0.49 -2.65 10.76
N PHE A 35 1.06 -2.23 9.62
CA PHE A 35 2.44 -2.62 9.38
C PHE A 35 3.30 -1.99 10.51
N PRO A 36 4.14 -2.78 11.20
CA PRO A 36 4.90 -2.25 12.33
C PRO A 36 5.77 -1.04 11.94
N GLY A 37 5.57 0.07 12.65
CA GLY A 37 6.24 1.34 12.39
C GLY A 37 5.57 2.26 11.34
N GLU A 38 4.39 1.92 10.82
CA GLU A 38 3.66 2.77 9.87
C GLU A 38 3.17 4.06 10.53
N THR A 39 3.67 5.21 10.05
CA THR A 39 3.27 6.54 10.52
C THR A 39 2.10 7.10 9.73
N ASP A 40 1.48 8.19 10.23
CA ASP A 40 0.46 8.92 9.47
C ASP A 40 1.00 9.51 8.15
N SER A 41 2.30 9.84 8.10
CA SER A 41 2.95 10.33 6.88
C SER A 41 3.06 9.22 5.84
N ASP A 42 3.46 8.02 6.25
CA ASP A 42 3.56 6.85 5.35
C ASP A 42 2.19 6.48 4.78
N PHE A 43 1.14 6.56 5.63
CA PHE A 43 -0.22 6.33 5.19
C PHE A 43 -0.67 7.37 4.16
N LYS A 44 -0.35 8.65 4.38
CA LYS A 44 -0.65 9.71 3.41
C LYS A 44 0.09 9.49 2.08
N GLU A 45 1.38 9.16 2.13
CA GLU A 45 2.16 8.86 0.92
C GLU A 45 1.56 7.67 0.14
N THR A 46 0.99 6.69 0.85
CA THR A 46 0.27 5.57 0.22
C THR A 46 -0.98 6.05 -0.52
N LEU A 47 -1.78 6.95 0.08
CA LEU A 47 -2.95 7.54 -0.57
C LEU A 47 -2.55 8.36 -1.80
N ASP A 48 -1.52 9.19 -1.68
CA ASP A 48 -1.02 10.04 -2.77
C ASP A 48 -0.51 9.17 -3.94
N LEU A 49 0.13 8.02 -3.64
CA LEU A 49 0.55 7.06 -4.66
C LEU A 49 -0.63 6.41 -5.39
N ILE A 50 -1.68 6.06 -4.66
CA ILE A 50 -2.89 5.45 -5.21
C ILE A 50 -3.60 6.42 -6.16
N ASP A 51 -3.72 7.69 -5.77
CA ASP A 51 -4.28 8.75 -6.60
C ASP A 51 -3.40 9.01 -7.84
N THR A 52 -2.08 9.10 -7.65
CA THR A 52 -1.11 9.31 -8.74
C THR A 52 -1.18 8.20 -9.79
N ILE A 53 -1.33 6.95 -9.34
CA ILE A 53 -1.41 5.81 -10.25
C ILE A 53 -2.82 5.69 -10.82
N GLY A 54 -3.89 5.92 -10.07
CA GLY A 54 -5.26 5.67 -10.53
C GLY A 54 -5.46 4.19 -10.88
N PHE A 55 -5.40 3.33 -9.87
CA PHE A 55 -5.69 1.90 -10.02
C PHE A 55 -7.17 1.67 -10.38
N ASP A 56 -7.45 0.65 -11.19
CA ASP A 56 -8.83 0.27 -11.52
C ASP A 56 -9.50 -0.53 -10.41
N GLN A 57 -8.70 -1.25 -9.62
CA GLN A 57 -9.16 -2.03 -8.47
C GLN A 57 -8.10 -1.98 -7.36
N SER A 58 -8.54 -1.81 -6.12
CA SER A 58 -7.69 -1.98 -4.96
C SER A 58 -8.30 -2.93 -3.93
N PHE A 59 -7.45 -3.74 -3.31
CA PHE A 59 -7.85 -4.54 -2.15
C PHE A 59 -7.03 -4.13 -0.95
N SER A 60 -7.69 -3.77 0.14
CA SER A 60 -7.03 -3.28 1.34
C SER A 60 -7.18 -4.27 2.48
N PHE A 61 -6.10 -4.45 3.24
CA PHE A 61 -6.03 -5.40 4.35
C PHE A 61 -5.37 -4.77 5.57
N ILE A 62 -5.84 -5.15 6.76
CA ILE A 62 -5.11 -4.87 8.00
C ILE A 62 -3.95 -5.85 8.10
N PHE A 63 -2.78 -5.37 8.55
CA PHE A 63 -1.61 -6.22 8.70
C PHE A 63 -1.90 -7.39 9.66
N SER A 64 -1.54 -8.60 9.23
CA SER A 64 -1.58 -9.81 10.06
C SER A 64 -0.17 -10.38 10.14
N PRO A 65 0.49 -10.38 11.31
CA PRO A 65 1.81 -10.96 11.46
C PRO A 65 1.77 -12.45 11.12
N ARG A 66 2.77 -12.92 10.36
CA ARG A 66 2.93 -14.32 10.01
C ARG A 66 4.12 -14.90 10.77
N PRO A 67 4.02 -16.11 11.35
CA PRO A 67 5.14 -16.73 12.05
C PRO A 67 6.40 -16.78 11.18
N ASN A 68 7.57 -16.59 11.80
CA ASN A 68 8.89 -16.60 11.15
C ASN A 68 9.12 -15.46 10.14
N THR A 69 8.47 -14.31 10.32
CA THR A 69 8.77 -13.11 9.53
C THR A 69 9.39 -12.03 10.43
N PRO A 70 10.34 -11.21 9.95
CA PRO A 70 10.89 -10.10 10.74
C PRO A 70 9.79 -9.17 11.27
N ALA A 71 8.75 -8.94 10.47
CA ALA A 71 7.62 -8.10 10.83
C ALA A 71 6.72 -8.69 11.94
N SER A 72 6.83 -10.00 12.25
CA SER A 72 6.11 -10.59 13.37
C SER A 72 6.72 -10.29 14.74
N GLU A 73 7.99 -9.88 14.78
CA GLU A 73 8.71 -9.52 16.01
C GLU A 73 8.72 -8.01 16.27
N MET A 74 8.26 -7.21 15.29
CA MET A 74 8.20 -5.76 15.39
C MET A 74 6.94 -5.32 16.15
N GLU A 75 7.09 -4.27 16.97
CA GLU A 75 5.96 -3.67 17.70
C GLU A 75 5.07 -2.85 16.76
N ASP A 76 3.77 -3.14 16.79
CA ASP A 76 2.75 -2.33 16.13
C ASP A 76 2.04 -1.45 17.16
N THR A 77 2.28 -0.15 17.08
CA THR A 77 1.72 0.86 17.98
C THR A 77 0.39 1.44 17.48
N THR A 78 -0.10 1.00 16.31
CA THR A 78 -1.34 1.52 15.72
C THR A 78 -2.55 0.90 16.43
N ASP A 79 -3.44 1.74 16.97
CA ASP A 79 -4.66 1.27 17.59
C ASP A 79 -5.66 0.71 16.55
N TYR A 80 -6.55 -0.17 17.00
CA TYR A 80 -7.48 -0.86 16.12
C TYR A 80 -8.48 0.08 15.41
N LYS A 81 -8.88 1.18 16.06
CA LYS A 81 -9.80 2.15 15.46
C LYS A 81 -9.14 2.87 14.29
N THR A 82 -7.87 3.27 14.45
CA THR A 82 -7.08 3.86 13.35
C THR A 82 -6.91 2.88 12.20
N LYS A 83 -6.64 1.59 12.47
CA LYS A 83 -6.55 0.56 11.43
C LYS A 83 -7.83 0.43 10.61
N LEU A 84 -8.98 0.39 11.27
CA LEU A 84 -10.28 0.33 10.61
C LEU A 84 -10.57 1.60 9.78
N GLN A 85 -10.22 2.77 10.30
CA GLN A 85 -10.37 4.03 9.57
C GLN A 85 -9.54 4.00 8.28
N ARG A 86 -8.26 3.62 8.38
CA ARG A 86 -7.34 3.53 7.23
C ARG A 86 -7.84 2.52 6.19
N LEU A 87 -8.31 1.35 6.64
CA LEU A 87 -8.89 0.34 5.76
C LEU A 87 -10.05 0.88 4.91
N GLY A 88 -10.95 1.67 5.52
CA GLY A 88 -12.08 2.27 4.81
C GLY A 88 -11.71 3.40 3.84
N SER A 89 -10.53 4.00 3.99
CA SER A 89 -10.07 5.09 3.11
C SER A 89 -9.41 4.59 1.82
N VAL A 90 -9.06 3.31 1.73
CA VAL A 90 -8.27 2.74 0.62
C VAL A 90 -9.11 1.75 -0.20
N ALA A 91 -10.34 2.14 -0.52
CA ALA A 91 -11.25 1.38 -1.37
C ALA A 91 -11.53 2.17 -2.65
N ILE A 92 -11.16 1.59 -3.81
CA ILE A 92 -11.54 2.03 -5.15
C ILE A 92 -12.51 0.99 -5.72
#